data_AF-A0A9E4R7C4-F1
#
_entry.id   AF-A0A9E4R7C4-F1
#
_cell.length_a   1.000
_cell.length_b   1.000
_cell.length_c   1.000
_cell.angle_alpha   90.00
_cell.angle_beta   90.00
_cell.angle_gamma   90.00
#
_symmetry.space_group_name_H-M   'P 1'
#
loop_
_entity.id
_entity.type
_entity.pdbx_description
1 polymer ?
#
loop_
_entity_poly.entity_id
_entity_poly.type
_entity_poly.pdbx_seq_one_letter_code
_entity_poly.pdbx_strand_id
1 'polypeptide(L)'
;MKYVVSQRALETMEWECRKFPDAETGGILVGFKDSQRTAITHATGPGPKADRSQHHFTKDTPYLQAVLNLLFQYYQVNYLGVWHKHPLAMPFPSGGDILSAMEEVDDPKMELDKLITPICVMSGSSVEILPFVIAGGRYQPMGWEVLPHDQLVPQAPDAAQWYTTTVGQSRLAQEMAEFEGLGVSPDVRKGNDGTYRFHVPLGTEPSKRMVMLCQGDYPVSPPEVAIYDPKTKKYEPLNSPILNDWNIYQLLGDLYREYQGAALADFSEG
;
A
#
# COMPACT_ATOMS: atom_id res chain seq x y z
N MET A 1 4.96 -25.85 -9.01
CA MET A 1 4.85 -24.37 -8.94
C MET A 1 5.13 -23.96 -7.50
N LYS A 2 6.15 -23.13 -7.27
CA LYS A 2 6.50 -22.62 -5.94
C LYS A 2 5.70 -21.33 -5.67
N TYR A 3 5.22 -21.12 -4.45
CA TYR A 3 4.65 -19.84 -4.05
C TYR A 3 5.63 -19.09 -3.16
N VAL A 4 5.78 -17.80 -3.42
CA VAL A 4 6.60 -16.89 -2.61
C VAL A 4 5.79 -15.63 -2.31
N VAL A 5 5.96 -15.08 -1.12
CA VAL A 5 5.28 -13.86 -0.67
C VAL A 5 6.28 -12.87 -0.12
N SER A 6 6.09 -11.59 -0.41
CA SER A 6 6.92 -10.54 0.16
C SER A 6 6.58 -10.29 1.61
N GLN A 7 7.61 -10.06 2.42
CA GLN A 7 7.44 -9.65 3.81
C GLN A 7 6.53 -8.41 3.90
N ARG A 8 6.72 -7.44 3.00
CA ARG A 8 5.89 -6.22 2.93
C ARG A 8 4.41 -6.52 2.70
N ALA A 9 4.07 -7.49 1.85
CA ALA A 9 2.67 -7.87 1.63
C ALA A 9 2.05 -8.46 2.90
N LEU A 10 2.80 -9.28 3.65
CA LEU A 10 2.34 -9.79 4.95
C LEU A 10 2.14 -8.64 5.95
N GLU A 11 3.11 -7.72 6.05
CA GLU A 11 3.04 -6.56 6.93
C GLU A 11 1.81 -5.68 6.63
N THR A 12 1.47 -5.47 5.34
CA THR A 12 0.24 -4.77 4.96
C THR A 12 -1.02 -5.49 5.44
N MET A 13 -1.11 -6.81 5.25
CA MET A 13 -2.27 -7.60 5.71
C MET A 13 -2.40 -7.54 7.24
N GLU A 14 -1.29 -7.70 7.96
CA GLU A 14 -1.28 -7.61 9.42
C GLU A 14 -1.68 -6.22 9.93
N TRP A 15 -1.15 -5.16 9.31
CA TRP A 15 -1.47 -3.78 9.66
C TRP A 15 -2.97 -3.51 9.54
N GLU A 16 -3.56 -3.88 8.40
CA GLU A 16 -5.00 -3.72 8.16
C GLU A 16 -5.85 -4.53 9.16
N CYS A 17 -5.44 -5.76 9.50
CA CYS A 17 -6.11 -6.55 10.54
C CYS A 17 -6.09 -5.83 11.89
N ARG A 18 -4.93 -5.32 12.31
CA ARG A 18 -4.78 -4.60 13.59
C ARG A 18 -5.51 -3.26 13.61
N LYS A 19 -5.63 -2.59 12.46
CA LYS A 19 -6.37 -1.33 12.32
C LYS A 19 -7.87 -1.52 12.49
N PHE A 20 -8.40 -2.69 12.11
CA PHE A 20 -9.82 -3.02 12.21
C PHE A 20 -10.02 -4.33 12.99
N PRO A 21 -9.77 -4.38 14.31
CA PRO A 21 -9.80 -5.65 15.07
C PRO A 21 -11.20 -6.28 15.11
N ASP A 22 -12.25 -5.46 15.16
CA ASP A 22 -13.63 -5.91 15.38
C ASP A 22 -14.47 -6.01 14.08
N ALA A 23 -13.90 -5.71 12.91
CA ALA A 23 -14.61 -5.75 11.63
C ALA A 23 -13.86 -6.61 10.59
N GLU A 24 -14.58 -7.20 9.65
CA GLU A 24 -13.94 -7.80 8.48
C GLU A 24 -13.23 -6.71 7.66
N THR A 25 -12.09 -7.08 7.08
CA THR A 25 -11.27 -6.23 6.22
C THR A 25 -10.55 -7.12 5.22
N GLY A 26 -9.93 -6.53 4.20
CA GLY A 26 -9.21 -7.29 3.19
C GLY A 26 -8.59 -6.39 2.15
N GLY A 27 -8.29 -6.98 1.00
CA GLY A 27 -7.74 -6.28 -0.15
C GLY A 27 -7.35 -7.24 -1.26
N ILE A 28 -6.58 -6.75 -2.21
CA ILE A 28 -6.08 -7.57 -3.32
C ILE A 28 -4.62 -7.96 -3.10
N LEU A 29 -4.24 -9.07 -3.72
CA LEU A 29 -2.89 -9.57 -3.85
C LEU A 29 -2.42 -9.33 -5.27
N VAL A 30 -1.23 -8.75 -5.41
CA VAL A 30 -0.66 -8.35 -6.69
C VAL A 30 0.76 -8.88 -6.82
N GLY A 31 1.11 -9.37 -8.00
CA GLY A 31 2.40 -9.96 -8.26
C GLY A 31 2.50 -10.58 -9.65
N PHE A 32 3.32 -11.60 -9.80
CA PHE A 32 3.52 -12.21 -11.12
C PHE A 32 3.64 -13.73 -11.01
N LYS A 33 3.42 -14.38 -12.15
CA LYS A 33 3.56 -15.82 -12.32
C LYS A 33 4.51 -16.06 -13.48
N ASP A 34 5.55 -16.85 -13.25
CA ASP A 34 6.44 -17.36 -14.29
C ASP A 34 6.39 -18.90 -14.32
N SER A 35 7.25 -19.52 -15.13
CA SER A 35 7.31 -20.98 -15.27
C SER A 35 7.68 -21.74 -13.99
N GLN A 36 8.32 -21.08 -13.03
CA GLN A 36 8.86 -21.68 -11.81
C GLN A 36 8.04 -21.33 -10.57
N ARG A 37 7.57 -20.08 -10.47
CA ARG A 37 6.93 -19.54 -9.27
C ARG A 37 5.76 -18.62 -9.53
N THR A 38 4.90 -18.52 -8.52
CA THR A 38 3.93 -17.44 -8.33
C THR A 38 4.42 -16.58 -7.17
N ALA A 39 4.69 -15.31 -7.43
CA ALA A 39 5.26 -14.37 -6.48
C ALA A 39 4.24 -13.28 -6.12
N ILE A 40 3.82 -13.25 -4.86
CA ILE A 40 2.98 -12.20 -4.30
C ILE A 40 3.91 -11.09 -3.82
N THR A 41 3.89 -9.95 -4.52
CA THR A 41 4.81 -8.84 -4.27
C THR A 41 4.19 -7.76 -3.42
N HIS A 42 2.89 -7.51 -3.58
CA HIS A 42 2.13 -6.49 -2.88
C HIS A 42 0.82 -7.08 -2.35
N ALA A 43 0.38 -6.57 -1.22
CA ALA A 43 -1.01 -6.64 -0.76
C ALA A 43 -1.51 -5.21 -0.61
N THR A 44 -2.80 -5.00 -0.74
CA THR A 44 -3.43 -3.69 -0.49
C THR A 44 -4.33 -3.77 0.75
N GLY A 45 -4.66 -2.61 1.33
CA GLY A 45 -5.90 -2.48 2.08
C GLY A 45 -7.13 -2.50 1.15
N PRO A 46 -8.33 -2.28 1.66
CA PRO A 46 -9.54 -2.46 0.86
C PRO A 46 -9.98 -1.23 0.07
N GLY A 47 -9.30 -0.10 0.27
CA GLY A 47 -9.61 1.19 -0.33
C GLY A 47 -10.51 2.08 0.54
N PRO A 48 -10.51 3.39 0.27
CA PRO A 48 -11.09 4.40 1.15
C PRO A 48 -12.62 4.37 1.21
N LYS A 49 -13.30 3.81 0.21
CA LYS A 49 -14.77 3.66 0.19
C LYS A 49 -15.23 2.23 0.49
N ALA A 50 -14.37 1.40 1.06
CA ALA A 50 -14.72 0.06 1.44
C ALA A 50 -15.78 0.05 2.55
N ASP A 51 -16.76 -0.83 2.42
CA ASP A 51 -17.79 -1.06 3.45
C ASP A 51 -17.38 -2.24 4.33
N ARG A 52 -17.59 -2.11 5.64
CA ARG A 52 -17.13 -3.07 6.64
C ARG A 52 -18.15 -3.23 7.75
N SER A 53 -18.36 -4.48 8.14
CA SER A 53 -19.10 -4.86 9.34
C SER A 53 -18.41 -6.05 10.02
N GLN A 54 -19.00 -6.57 11.10
CA GLN A 54 -18.48 -7.75 11.79
C GLN A 54 -18.54 -9.04 10.96
N HIS A 55 -19.42 -9.09 9.94
CA HIS A 55 -19.75 -10.31 9.18
C HIS A 55 -19.83 -10.08 7.67
N HIS A 56 -19.37 -8.91 7.21
CA HIS A 56 -19.38 -8.55 5.80
C HIS A 56 -18.30 -7.51 5.52
N PHE A 57 -17.68 -7.66 4.35
CA PHE A 57 -16.71 -6.75 3.80
C PHE A 57 -16.93 -6.59 2.30
N THR A 58 -17.01 -5.34 1.83
CA THR A 58 -16.99 -5.01 0.40
C THR A 58 -15.83 -4.09 0.09
N LYS A 59 -14.99 -4.51 -0.86
CA LYS A 59 -13.81 -3.77 -1.33
C LYS A 59 -14.20 -2.59 -2.24
N ASP A 60 -13.41 -1.51 -2.22
CA ASP A 60 -13.54 -0.38 -3.15
C ASP A 60 -12.94 -0.75 -4.51
N THR A 61 -13.69 -1.51 -5.32
CA THR A 61 -13.20 -2.06 -6.60
C THR A 61 -12.64 -0.99 -7.55
N PRO A 62 -13.28 0.18 -7.76
CA PRO A 62 -12.70 1.23 -8.62
C PRO A 62 -11.35 1.74 -8.11
N TYR A 63 -11.20 1.93 -6.80
CA TYR A 63 -9.92 2.32 -6.20
C TYR A 63 -8.86 1.24 -6.41
N LEU A 64 -9.19 -0.02 -6.13
CA LEU A 64 -8.25 -1.13 -6.24
C LEU A 64 -7.82 -1.39 -7.68
N GLN A 65 -8.68 -1.13 -8.65
CA GLN A 65 -8.30 -1.13 -10.06
C GLN A 65 -7.29 -0.02 -10.38
N ALA A 66 -7.46 1.18 -9.83
CA ALA A 66 -6.49 2.27 -10.01
C ALA A 66 -5.12 1.93 -9.37
N VAL A 67 -5.13 1.31 -8.18
CA VAL A 67 -3.91 0.80 -7.54
C VAL A 67 -3.24 -0.29 -8.39
N LEU A 68 -4.00 -1.26 -8.89
CA LEU A 68 -3.49 -2.32 -9.76
C LEU A 68 -2.86 -1.73 -11.04
N ASN A 69 -3.51 -0.73 -11.65
CA ASN A 69 -2.97 -0.06 -12.83
C ASN A 69 -1.63 0.63 -12.54
N LEU A 70 -1.48 1.30 -11.39
CA LEU A 70 -0.20 1.90 -11.00
C LEU A 70 0.89 0.83 -10.81
N LEU A 71 0.58 -0.23 -10.07
CA LEU A 71 1.52 -1.33 -9.83
C LEU A 71 1.93 -2.03 -11.13
N PHE A 72 0.99 -2.21 -12.07
CA PHE A 72 1.30 -2.73 -13.39
C PHE A 72 2.26 -1.79 -14.15
N GLN A 73 2.00 -0.48 -14.17
CA GLN A 73 2.90 0.48 -14.83
C GLN A 73 4.30 0.49 -14.21
N TYR A 74 4.41 0.33 -12.88
CA TYR A 74 5.69 0.39 -12.17
C TYR A 74 6.50 -0.91 -12.24
N TYR A 75 5.82 -2.05 -12.13
CA TYR A 75 6.50 -3.35 -11.91
C TYR A 75 6.08 -4.46 -12.87
N GLN A 76 5.13 -4.20 -13.78
CA GLN A 76 4.55 -5.20 -14.68
C GLN A 76 3.95 -6.40 -13.92
N VAL A 77 3.35 -6.11 -12.76
CA VAL A 77 2.66 -7.08 -11.91
C VAL A 77 1.14 -7.03 -12.13
N ASN A 78 0.49 -8.18 -11.93
CA ASN A 78 -0.93 -8.41 -12.17
C ASN A 78 -1.64 -8.90 -10.90
N TYR A 79 -2.96 -8.90 -10.97
CA TYR A 79 -3.83 -9.44 -9.94
C TYR A 79 -3.62 -10.95 -9.76
N LEU A 80 -3.48 -11.41 -8.50
CA LEU A 80 -3.30 -12.83 -8.15
C LEU A 80 -4.41 -13.38 -7.25
N GLY A 81 -5.18 -12.50 -6.62
CA GLY A 81 -6.30 -12.89 -5.77
C GLY A 81 -6.64 -11.86 -4.71
N VAL A 82 -7.47 -12.25 -3.75
CA VAL A 82 -7.89 -11.41 -2.63
C VAL A 82 -7.36 -11.96 -1.32
N TRP A 83 -7.22 -11.12 -0.31
CA TRP A 83 -7.04 -11.57 1.07
C TRP A 83 -8.12 -10.93 1.92
N HIS A 84 -8.52 -11.59 3.00
CA HIS A 84 -9.47 -11.02 3.95
C HIS A 84 -9.38 -11.65 5.32
N LYS A 85 -9.93 -10.96 6.31
CA LYS A 85 -9.94 -11.38 7.71
C LYS A 85 -11.27 -12.02 8.07
N HIS A 86 -11.21 -13.18 8.71
CA HIS A 86 -12.36 -13.87 9.30
C HIS A 86 -12.36 -13.79 10.83
N PRO A 87 -13.52 -14.05 11.47
CA PRO A 87 -13.57 -14.42 12.88
C PRO A 87 -12.72 -15.66 13.18
N LEU A 88 -12.10 -15.71 14.36
CA LEU A 88 -11.20 -16.81 14.77
C LEU A 88 -11.86 -18.21 14.71
N ALA A 89 -13.18 -18.29 14.88
CA ALA A 89 -13.93 -19.55 14.80
C ALA A 89 -14.08 -20.10 13.36
N MET A 90 -13.76 -19.31 12.33
CA MET A 90 -13.88 -19.69 10.92
C MET A 90 -12.59 -19.41 10.13
N PRO A 91 -11.47 -20.08 10.44
CA PRO A 91 -10.16 -19.80 9.85
C PRO A 91 -9.96 -20.38 8.42
N PHE A 92 -11.05 -20.59 7.68
CA PHE A 92 -11.04 -21.20 6.35
C PHE A 92 -11.98 -20.44 5.41
N PRO A 93 -11.77 -20.50 4.08
CA PRO A 93 -12.70 -19.94 3.11
C PRO A 93 -14.11 -20.52 3.27
N SER A 94 -15.10 -19.64 3.32
CA SER A 94 -16.52 -19.96 3.39
C SER A 94 -17.05 -20.38 2.01
N GLY A 95 -18.29 -20.87 1.96
CA GLY A 95 -18.97 -21.13 0.70
C GLY A 95 -19.14 -19.88 -0.17
N GLY A 96 -19.36 -18.71 0.46
CA GLY A 96 -19.42 -17.42 -0.24
C GLY A 96 -18.10 -17.05 -0.88
N ASP A 97 -16.98 -17.24 -0.16
CA ASP A 97 -15.64 -16.98 -0.69
C ASP A 97 -15.33 -17.84 -1.91
N ILE A 98 -15.73 -19.12 -1.89
CA ILE A 98 -15.56 -20.01 -3.03
C ILE A 98 -16.35 -19.51 -4.24
N LEU A 99 -17.62 -19.11 -4.04
CA LEU A 99 -18.46 -18.61 -5.13
C LEU A 99 -17.88 -17.33 -5.74
N SER A 100 -17.56 -16.32 -4.93
CA SER A 100 -16.97 -15.07 -5.42
C SER A 100 -15.61 -15.30 -6.08
N ALA A 101 -14.79 -16.23 -5.57
CA ALA A 101 -13.53 -16.56 -6.20
C ALA A 101 -13.72 -17.22 -7.58
N MET A 102 -14.73 -18.09 -7.72
CA MET A 102 -15.04 -18.70 -9.01
C MET A 102 -15.62 -17.68 -10.01
N GLU A 103 -16.39 -16.69 -9.56
CA GLU A 103 -16.82 -15.57 -10.43
C GLU A 103 -15.62 -14.83 -11.05
N GLU A 104 -14.57 -14.58 -10.26
CA GLU A 104 -13.35 -13.92 -10.76
C GLU A 104 -12.47 -14.84 -11.62
N VAL A 105 -12.39 -16.14 -11.29
CA VAL A 105 -11.63 -17.14 -12.08
C VAL A 105 -12.31 -17.43 -13.43
N ASP A 106 -13.64 -17.47 -13.46
CA ASP A 106 -14.40 -17.78 -14.67
C ASP A 106 -14.59 -16.55 -15.58
N ASP A 107 -14.24 -15.33 -15.12
CA ASP A 107 -14.21 -14.14 -15.98
C ASP A 107 -12.99 -14.19 -16.92
N PRO A 108 -13.19 -14.35 -18.24
CA PRO A 108 -12.08 -14.45 -19.19
C PRO A 108 -11.21 -13.18 -19.25
N LYS A 109 -11.70 -12.03 -18.77
CA LYS A 109 -10.91 -10.80 -18.71
C LYS A 109 -9.86 -10.81 -17.62
N MET A 110 -10.02 -11.66 -16.61
CA MET A 110 -9.10 -11.75 -15.47
C MET A 110 -7.90 -12.66 -15.77
N GLU A 111 -8.03 -13.56 -16.75
CA GLU A 111 -6.98 -14.51 -17.16
C GLU A 111 -6.40 -15.33 -15.98
N LEU A 112 -7.27 -15.74 -15.05
CA LEU A 112 -6.90 -16.50 -13.86
C LEU A 112 -7.23 -17.98 -14.00
N ASP A 113 -6.30 -18.85 -13.62
CA ASP A 113 -6.58 -20.29 -13.47
C ASP A 113 -7.12 -20.65 -12.07
N LYS A 114 -6.88 -19.75 -11.11
CA LYS A 114 -7.11 -19.93 -9.67
C LYS A 114 -7.02 -18.58 -8.96
N LEU A 115 -7.59 -18.50 -7.77
CA LEU A 115 -7.48 -17.35 -6.89
C LEU A 115 -6.64 -17.69 -5.66
N ILE A 116 -5.64 -16.87 -5.33
CA ILE A 116 -4.96 -16.96 -4.04
C ILE A 116 -5.82 -16.22 -3.01
N THR A 117 -6.17 -16.89 -1.91
CA THR A 117 -7.13 -16.39 -0.92
C THR A 117 -6.68 -16.66 0.51
N PRO A 118 -5.65 -15.98 1.02
CA PRO A 118 -5.27 -16.15 2.41
C PRO A 118 -6.33 -15.54 3.32
N ILE A 119 -6.65 -16.30 4.38
CA ILE A 119 -7.56 -15.89 5.44
C ILE A 119 -6.73 -15.45 6.63
N CYS A 120 -6.93 -14.22 7.07
CA CYS A 120 -6.34 -13.71 8.29
C CYS A 120 -7.27 -13.98 9.47
N VAL A 121 -6.73 -14.39 10.61
CA VAL A 121 -7.45 -14.49 11.87
C VAL A 121 -6.68 -13.78 12.98
N MET A 122 -7.41 -13.26 13.97
CA MET A 122 -6.82 -12.51 15.07
C MET A 122 -7.07 -13.18 16.42
N SER A 123 -6.04 -13.21 17.25
CA SER A 123 -6.12 -13.57 18.66
C SER A 123 -5.35 -12.56 19.49
N GLY A 124 -6.08 -11.67 20.18
CA GLY A 124 -5.50 -10.45 20.76
C GLY A 124 -4.90 -9.55 19.67
N SER A 125 -3.63 -9.18 19.81
CA SER A 125 -2.88 -8.41 18.81
C SER A 125 -2.14 -9.25 17.76
N SER A 126 -2.15 -10.58 17.93
CA SER A 126 -1.51 -11.51 17.00
C SER A 126 -2.41 -11.75 15.80
N VAL A 127 -1.82 -11.67 14.61
CA VAL A 127 -2.48 -11.98 13.33
C VAL A 127 -1.84 -13.25 12.79
N GLU A 128 -2.66 -14.25 12.48
CA GLU A 128 -2.24 -15.44 11.76
C GLU A 128 -2.79 -15.37 10.33
N ILE A 129 -1.93 -15.58 9.34
CA ILE A 129 -2.28 -15.51 7.91
C ILE A 129 -2.22 -16.93 7.35
N LEU A 130 -3.37 -17.49 7.03
CA LEU A 130 -3.54 -18.86 6.56
C LEU A 130 -3.74 -18.85 5.05
N PRO A 131 -2.75 -19.29 4.25
CA PRO A 131 -2.84 -19.17 2.81
C PRO A 131 -3.64 -20.31 2.18
N PHE A 132 -4.60 -19.95 1.33
CA PHE A 132 -5.39 -20.87 0.53
C PHE A 132 -5.31 -20.52 -0.95
N VAL A 133 -5.62 -21.51 -1.77
CA VAL A 133 -5.89 -21.33 -3.20
C VAL A 133 -7.26 -21.90 -3.53
N ILE A 134 -8.05 -21.17 -4.31
CA ILE A 134 -9.38 -21.58 -4.75
C ILE A 134 -9.35 -21.81 -6.26
N ALA A 135 -9.79 -23.00 -6.68
CA ALA A 135 -9.91 -23.37 -8.08
C ALA A 135 -10.90 -24.53 -8.26
N GLY A 136 -11.70 -24.51 -9.33
CA GLY A 136 -12.66 -25.58 -9.63
C GLY A 136 -13.68 -25.81 -8.51
N GLY A 137 -14.17 -24.72 -7.90
CA GLY A 137 -15.21 -24.75 -6.86
C GLY A 137 -14.77 -25.29 -5.50
N ARG A 138 -13.46 -25.32 -5.21
CA ARG A 138 -12.91 -25.81 -3.93
C ARG A 138 -11.68 -25.01 -3.51
N TYR A 139 -11.45 -24.92 -2.21
CA TYR A 139 -10.19 -24.40 -1.66
C TYR A 139 -9.21 -25.53 -1.33
N GLN A 140 -7.92 -25.20 -1.31
CA GLN A 140 -6.84 -26.02 -0.80
C GLN A 140 -5.90 -25.16 0.05
N PRO A 141 -5.47 -25.61 1.24
CA PRO A 141 -4.36 -24.99 1.94
C PRO A 141 -3.13 -24.99 1.06
N MET A 142 -2.35 -23.92 1.10
CA MET A 142 -1.07 -23.82 0.41
C MET A 142 0.04 -23.44 1.39
N GLY A 143 1.28 -23.47 0.90
CA GLY A 143 2.42 -22.89 1.61
C GLY A 143 3.13 -21.90 0.69
N TRP A 144 3.75 -20.88 1.27
CA TRP A 144 4.63 -19.96 0.57
C TRP A 144 5.94 -19.79 1.34
N GLU A 145 7.00 -19.43 0.62
CA GLU A 145 8.23 -18.92 1.24
C GLU A 145 8.14 -17.40 1.38
N VAL A 146 8.53 -16.88 2.54
CA VAL A 146 8.60 -15.44 2.78
C VAL A 146 9.98 -14.95 2.35
N LEU A 147 10.01 -13.92 1.49
CA LEU A 147 11.25 -13.27 1.08
C LEU A 147 11.18 -11.75 1.29
N PRO A 148 12.33 -11.08 1.48
CA PRO A 148 12.41 -9.62 1.46
C PRO A 148 11.79 -9.05 0.17
N HIS A 149 11.09 -7.92 0.29
CA HIS A 149 10.34 -7.34 -0.83
C HIS A 149 11.24 -6.96 -2.01
N ASP A 150 12.42 -6.40 -1.74
CA ASP A 150 13.45 -6.06 -2.72
C ASP A 150 13.98 -7.29 -3.48
N GLN A 151 13.96 -8.48 -2.89
CA GLN A 151 14.36 -9.72 -3.58
C GLN A 151 13.28 -10.30 -4.49
N LEU A 152 12.03 -9.82 -4.35
CA LEU A 152 10.87 -10.38 -5.04
C LEU A 152 10.32 -9.50 -6.15
N VAL A 153 10.34 -8.19 -5.99
CA VAL A 153 9.95 -7.29 -7.07
C VAL A 153 10.90 -7.49 -8.25
N PRO A 154 10.43 -7.48 -9.51
CA PRO A 154 11.30 -7.58 -10.66
C PRO A 154 12.40 -6.52 -10.59
N GLN A 155 13.61 -6.94 -10.22
CA GLN A 155 14.82 -6.12 -10.26
C GLN A 155 15.28 -6.07 -11.71
N ALA A 156 14.51 -5.43 -12.58
CA ALA A 156 15.05 -5.07 -13.87
C ALA A 156 16.29 -4.17 -13.62
N PRO A 157 17.34 -4.25 -14.44
CA PRO A 157 18.44 -3.27 -14.41
C PRO A 157 17.92 -1.82 -14.50
N ASP A 158 16.74 -1.66 -15.10
CA ASP A 158 15.97 -0.42 -15.22
C ASP A 158 14.68 -0.44 -14.37
N ALA A 159 14.66 -1.14 -13.21
CA ALA A 159 13.50 -1.14 -12.30
C ALA A 159 13.19 0.31 -11.92
N ALA A 160 12.23 0.83 -12.65
CA ALA A 160 12.06 2.25 -12.83
C ALA A 160 11.40 2.76 -11.55
N GLN A 161 12.07 3.69 -10.86
CA GLN A 161 11.42 4.42 -9.77
C GLN A 161 10.10 5.00 -10.30
N TRP A 162 9.03 5.03 -9.50
CA TRP A 162 7.69 5.44 -9.95
C TRP A 162 7.71 6.66 -10.89
N TYR A 163 8.50 7.69 -10.56
CA TYR A 163 8.63 8.95 -11.29
C TYR A 163 9.23 8.85 -12.70
N THR A 164 9.78 7.71 -13.11
CA THR A 164 10.31 7.52 -14.47
C THR A 164 9.24 7.01 -15.44
N THR A 165 8.10 6.53 -14.92
CA THR A 165 6.95 6.14 -15.75
C THR A 165 6.12 7.36 -16.15
N THR A 166 5.34 7.28 -17.23
CA THR A 166 4.46 8.39 -17.67
C THR A 166 3.44 8.76 -16.58
N VAL A 167 2.85 7.77 -15.92
CA VAL A 167 1.89 8.01 -14.82
C VAL A 167 2.57 8.61 -13.60
N GLY A 168 3.80 8.19 -13.27
CA GLY A 168 4.56 8.78 -12.18
C GLY A 168 5.09 10.19 -12.48
N GLN A 169 5.47 10.50 -13.72
CA GLN A 169 5.77 11.88 -14.13
C GLN A 169 4.55 12.78 -13.98
N SER A 170 3.36 12.27 -14.35
CA SER A 170 2.10 12.98 -14.17
C SER A 170 1.80 13.21 -12.68
N ARG A 171 2.04 12.20 -11.84
CA ARG A 171 1.95 12.34 -10.38
C ARG A 171 2.93 13.37 -9.83
N LEU A 172 4.19 13.33 -10.23
CA LEU A 172 5.20 14.31 -9.82
C LEU A 172 4.79 15.74 -10.18
N ALA A 173 4.25 15.94 -11.39
CA ALA A 173 3.73 17.25 -11.81
C ALA A 173 2.57 17.72 -10.93
N GLN A 174 1.66 16.82 -10.53
CA GLN A 174 0.57 17.14 -9.58
C GLN A 174 1.12 17.55 -8.22
N GLU A 175 2.12 16.84 -7.68
CA GLU A 175 2.75 17.22 -6.41
C GLU A 175 3.37 18.62 -6.47
N MET A 176 4.09 18.92 -7.55
CA MET A 176 4.72 20.23 -7.72
C MET A 176 3.69 21.35 -7.86
N ALA A 177 2.62 21.13 -8.62
CA ALA A 177 1.53 22.10 -8.77
C ALA A 177 0.79 22.35 -7.45
N GLU A 178 0.60 21.31 -6.63
CA GLU A 178 0.00 21.44 -5.30
C GLU A 178 0.85 22.31 -4.38
N PHE A 179 2.17 22.10 -4.33
CA PHE A 179 3.06 22.95 -3.56
C PHE A 179 3.11 24.39 -4.07
N GLU A 180 3.11 24.59 -5.39
CA GLU A 180 3.02 25.92 -5.99
C GLU A 180 1.74 26.65 -5.56
N GLY A 181 0.59 25.96 -5.55
CA GLY A 181 -0.68 26.48 -5.05
C GLY A 181 -0.65 26.85 -3.56
N LEU A 182 0.18 26.17 -2.76
CA LEU A 182 0.43 26.48 -1.36
C LEU A 182 1.46 27.61 -1.15
N GLY A 183 2.03 28.15 -2.23
CA GLY A 183 3.05 29.21 -2.18
C GLY A 183 4.40 28.73 -1.64
N VAL A 184 4.68 27.43 -1.74
CA VAL A 184 5.91 26.81 -1.23
C VAL A 184 6.64 26.09 -2.36
N SER A 185 7.96 26.22 -2.43
CA SER A 185 8.77 25.50 -3.41
C SER A 185 9.59 24.41 -2.73
N PRO A 186 9.27 23.12 -2.94
CA PRO A 186 10.04 22.02 -2.39
C PRO A 186 11.37 21.86 -3.13
N ASP A 187 12.44 21.57 -2.39
CA ASP A 187 13.71 21.11 -2.95
C ASP A 187 13.64 19.58 -3.10
N VAL A 188 13.44 19.11 -4.33
CA VAL A 188 13.29 17.68 -4.65
C VAL A 188 14.67 17.08 -4.93
N ARG A 189 15.06 16.09 -4.12
CA ARG A 189 16.38 15.46 -4.19
C ARG A 189 16.26 13.97 -4.48
N LYS A 190 17.14 13.47 -5.34
CA LYS A 190 17.32 12.04 -5.59
C LYS A 190 18.38 11.47 -4.66
N GLY A 191 18.05 10.43 -3.90
CA GLY A 191 19.03 9.70 -3.10
C GLY A 191 19.90 8.76 -3.93
N ASN A 192 20.93 8.19 -3.31
CA ASN A 192 21.81 7.20 -3.95
C ASN A 192 21.07 5.89 -4.28
N ASP A 193 20.01 5.61 -3.52
CA ASP A 193 19.01 4.54 -3.73
C ASP A 193 18.02 4.85 -4.86
N GLY A 194 18.11 6.05 -5.44
CA GLY A 194 17.24 6.53 -6.50
C GLY A 194 15.89 7.06 -6.03
N THR A 195 15.56 6.98 -4.74
CA THR A 195 14.28 7.46 -4.20
C THR A 195 14.24 9.00 -4.16
N TYR A 196 13.04 9.57 -4.35
CA TYR A 196 12.83 11.01 -4.28
C TYR A 196 12.50 11.45 -2.85
N ARG A 197 13.13 12.54 -2.42
CA ARG A 197 12.90 13.21 -1.15
C ARG A 197 12.49 14.65 -1.42
N PHE A 198 11.32 15.05 -0.95
CA PHE A 198 10.84 16.43 -1.02
C PHE A 198 11.24 17.13 0.27
N HIS A 199 12.09 18.16 0.16
CA HIS A 199 12.45 19.01 1.28
C HIS A 199 11.64 20.30 1.23
N VAL A 200 10.60 20.37 2.07
CA VAL A 200 9.64 21.48 2.09
C VAL A 200 9.98 22.42 3.25
N PRO A 201 10.26 23.71 3.01
CA PRO A 201 10.55 24.66 4.08
C PRO A 201 9.30 24.95 4.92
N LEU A 202 9.45 25.06 6.24
CA LEU A 202 8.34 25.30 7.19
C LEU A 202 8.31 26.74 7.73
N GLY A 203 9.08 27.67 7.14
CA GLY A 203 9.19 29.06 7.60
C GLY A 203 10.38 29.79 6.97
N THR A 204 10.75 30.93 7.54
CA THR A 204 11.88 31.76 7.09
C THR A 204 13.23 31.31 7.68
N GLU A 205 14.31 31.55 6.94
CA GLU A 205 15.60 30.89 7.18
C GLU A 205 16.29 31.21 8.52
N PRO A 206 17.06 30.24 9.10
CA PRO A 206 17.15 28.84 8.69
C PRO A 206 15.94 28.06 9.24
N SER A 207 15.00 27.72 8.38
CA SER A 207 13.77 27.04 8.76
C SER A 207 13.97 25.53 8.83
N LYS A 208 13.23 24.90 9.75
CA LYS A 208 13.01 23.45 9.74
C LYS A 208 12.41 23.06 8.38
N ARG A 209 12.66 21.81 7.97
CA ARG A 209 12.14 21.27 6.71
C ARG A 209 11.31 20.04 6.98
N MET A 210 10.13 19.94 6.38
CA MET A 210 9.43 18.67 6.26
C MET A 210 10.08 17.88 5.13
N VAL A 211 10.59 16.71 5.45
CA VAL A 211 11.23 15.80 4.51
C VAL A 211 10.31 14.63 4.27
N MET A 212 9.87 14.47 3.02
CA MET A 212 8.97 13.40 2.60
C MET A 212 9.71 12.47 1.63
N LEU A 213 9.95 11.24 2.06
CA LEU A 213 10.62 10.20 1.29
C LEU A 213 9.57 9.35 0.57
N CYS A 214 9.55 9.44 -0.76
CA CYS A 214 8.69 8.63 -1.62
C CYS A 214 9.39 7.33 -1.99
N GLN A 215 8.86 6.21 -1.50
CA GLN A 215 9.34 4.87 -1.83
C GLN A 215 9.09 4.52 -3.31
N GLY A 216 9.67 3.40 -3.77
CA GLY A 216 9.65 3.02 -5.19
C GLY A 216 8.25 2.88 -5.81
N ASP A 217 7.24 2.57 -5.00
CA ASP A 217 5.84 2.35 -5.38
C ASP A 217 4.93 3.54 -5.07
N TYR A 218 5.47 4.70 -4.69
CA TYR A 218 4.67 5.90 -4.44
C TYR A 218 3.78 6.24 -5.65
N PRO A 219 2.48 6.57 -5.46
CA PRO A 219 1.81 6.86 -4.21
C PRO A 219 1.06 5.67 -3.58
N VAL A 220 1.26 4.45 -4.07
CA VAL A 220 0.58 3.25 -3.54
C VAL A 220 0.88 3.06 -2.07
N SER A 221 2.15 3.19 -1.70
CA SER A 221 2.57 3.27 -0.30
C SER A 221 2.75 4.72 0.14
N PRO A 222 2.46 5.01 1.43
CA PRO A 222 2.67 6.34 1.98
C PRO A 222 4.13 6.77 1.89
N PRO A 223 4.39 8.09 1.84
CA PRO A 223 5.73 8.60 2.05
C PRO A 223 6.12 8.42 3.53
N GLU A 224 7.41 8.23 3.79
CA GLU A 224 7.94 8.43 5.14
C GLU A 224 8.17 9.93 5.37
N VAL A 225 7.72 10.45 6.52
CA VAL A 225 7.76 11.88 6.79
C VAL A 225 8.51 12.17 8.08
N ALA A 226 9.42 13.13 8.03
CA ALA A 226 10.15 13.60 9.19
C ALA A 226 10.40 15.11 9.12
N ILE A 227 10.49 15.75 10.29
CA ILE A 227 10.93 17.13 10.41
C ILE A 227 12.44 17.17 10.61
N TYR A 228 13.14 17.81 9.67
CA TYR A 228 14.56 18.06 9.75
C TYR A 228 14.84 19.43 10.38
N ASP A 229 15.63 19.45 11.46
CA ASP A 229 16.12 20.67 12.07
C ASP A 229 17.58 20.95 11.66
N PRO A 230 17.86 22.01 10.88
CA PRO A 230 19.21 22.31 10.42
C PRO A 230 20.18 22.70 11.56
N LYS A 231 19.68 23.18 12.70
CA LYS A 231 20.51 23.57 13.86
C LYS A 231 21.05 22.34 14.58
N THR A 232 20.21 21.33 14.78
CA THR A 232 20.57 20.10 15.49
C THR A 232 21.02 18.98 14.55
N LYS A 233 20.74 19.10 13.25
CA LYS A 233 20.94 18.07 12.21
C LYS A 233 20.19 16.77 12.50
N LYS A 234 19.06 16.86 13.21
CA LYS A 234 18.22 15.71 13.56
C LYS A 234 16.98 15.64 12.68
N TYR A 235 16.49 14.41 12.51
CA TYR A 235 15.21 14.09 11.91
C TYR A 235 14.28 13.57 13.00
N GLU A 236 13.09 14.15 13.09
CA GLU A 236 12.03 13.70 14.00
C GLU A 236 10.88 13.16 13.16
N PRO A 237 10.56 11.85 13.24
CA PRO A 237 9.42 11.28 12.51
C PRO A 237 8.12 12.03 12.83
N LEU A 238 7.31 12.26 11.80
CA LEU A 238 6.03 12.95 11.94
C LEU A 238 4.89 11.93 11.96
N ASN A 239 4.09 11.95 13.03
CA ASN A 239 2.81 11.24 13.07
C ASN A 239 1.73 12.11 12.43
N SER A 240 0.90 11.52 11.57
CA SER A 240 -0.14 12.24 10.83
C SER A 240 -1.36 11.35 10.62
N PRO A 241 -2.59 11.83 10.90
CA PRO A 241 -3.82 11.15 10.50
C PRO A 241 -3.87 10.85 8.99
N ILE A 242 -3.41 11.77 8.13
CA ILE A 242 -3.32 11.51 6.68
C ILE A 242 -2.40 10.33 6.39
N LEU A 243 -1.26 10.18 7.08
CA LEU A 243 -0.38 9.00 6.91
C LEU A 243 -1.04 7.71 7.38
N ASN A 244 -1.82 7.76 8.47
CA ASN A 244 -2.52 6.58 9.00
C ASN A 244 -3.61 6.06 8.04
N ASP A 245 -4.21 6.96 7.27
CA ASP A 245 -5.27 6.70 6.29
C ASP A 245 -4.82 6.95 4.84
N TRP A 246 -3.52 6.75 4.57
CA TRP A 246 -2.94 7.08 3.28
C TRP A 246 -3.62 6.35 2.13
N ASN A 247 -3.91 7.07 1.05
CA ASN A 247 -4.40 6.49 -0.19
C ASN A 247 -3.90 7.26 -1.42
N ILE A 248 -3.98 6.65 -2.60
CA ILE A 248 -3.37 7.20 -3.83
C ILE A 248 -3.96 8.54 -4.29
N TYR A 249 -5.07 9.02 -3.70
CA TYR A 249 -5.66 10.32 -4.05
C TYR A 249 -5.13 11.50 -3.24
N GLN A 250 -4.47 11.24 -2.10
CA GLN A 250 -3.83 12.28 -1.30
C GLN A 250 -2.52 12.72 -1.94
N LEU A 251 -2.13 13.96 -1.72
CA LEU A 251 -0.89 14.59 -2.20
C LEU A 251 0.03 14.92 -1.02
N LEU A 252 1.32 15.11 -1.29
CA LEU A 252 2.30 15.54 -0.28
C LEU A 252 1.94 16.91 0.33
N GLY A 253 1.29 17.78 -0.46
CA GLY A 253 0.78 19.06 0.02
C GLY A 253 -0.28 18.92 1.12
N ASP A 254 -1.03 17.82 1.17
CA ASP A 254 -2.01 17.58 2.24
C ASP A 254 -1.32 17.43 3.60
N LEU A 255 -0.19 16.72 3.63
CA LEU A 255 0.64 16.55 4.84
C LEU A 255 1.21 17.89 5.32
N TYR A 256 1.64 18.73 4.38
CA TYR A 256 2.12 20.07 4.69
C TYR A 256 1.01 20.94 5.29
N ARG A 257 -0.19 20.92 4.71
CA ARG A 257 -1.36 21.65 5.23
C ARG A 257 -1.75 21.20 6.63
N GLU A 258 -1.80 19.89 6.87
CA GLU A 258 -2.12 19.31 8.18
C GLU A 258 -1.14 19.80 9.24
N TYR A 259 0.16 19.76 8.94
CA TYR A 259 1.19 20.23 9.86
C TYR A 259 1.08 21.72 10.18
N GLN A 260 0.85 22.56 9.16
CA GLN A 260 0.67 24.01 9.37
C GLN A 260 -0.56 24.31 10.23
N GLY A 261 -1.67 23.60 10.00
CA GLY A 261 -2.89 23.74 10.80
C GLY A 261 -2.68 23.36 12.28
N ALA A 262 -1.99 22.24 12.54
CA ALA A 262 -1.68 21.79 13.89
C ALA A 262 -0.73 22.76 14.62
N ALA A 263 0.32 23.23 13.94
CA ALA A 263 1.25 24.18 14.52
C ALA A 263 0.57 25.50 14.93
N LEU A 264 -0.36 26.01 14.10
CA LEU A 264 -1.12 27.23 14.42
C LEU A 264 -2.03 27.05 15.66
N ALA A 265 -2.59 25.86 15.87
CA ALA A 265 -3.40 25.57 17.05
C ALA A 265 -2.55 25.60 18.33
N ASP A 266 -1.36 24.98 18.31
CA ASP A 266 -0.42 24.98 19.44
C ASP A 266 0.04 26.40 19.84
N PHE A 267 0.16 27.33 18.88
CA PHE A 267 0.47 28.74 19.17
C PHE A 267 -0.70 29.55 19.71
N SER A 268 -1.94 29.11 19.48
CA SER A 268 -3.15 29.83 19.92
C SER A 268 -3.59 29.47 21.35
N GLU A 269 -3.10 28.36 21.89
CA GLU A 269 -3.38 27.89 23.25
C GLU A 269 -2.27 28.24 24.27
N GLY A 270 -1.23 28.98 23.85
CA GLY A 270 -0.04 29.34 24.65
C GLY A 270 -0.02 30.77 25.18
#